data_AF-A0A2C9VU88-F1
#
_entry.id   AF-A0A2C9VU88-F1
#
_cell.length_a   1.000
_cell.length_b   1.000
_cell.length_c   1.000
_cell.angle_alpha   90.00
_cell.angle_beta   90.00
_cell.angle_gamma   90.00
#
_symmetry.space_group_name_H-M   'P 1'
#
loop_
_entity.id
_entity.type
_entity.pdbx_description
1 polymer ?
#
loop_
_entity_poly.entity_id
_entity_poly.type
_entity_poly.pdbx_seq_one_letter_code
_entity_poly.pdbx_strand_id
1 'polypeptide(L)'
;MKKSVKSDSRVPKSPSALILDIDDFKGEFSFDALFGNLVNELLPSFQEEEADSAEGHRNIGGSDILANGHARASSDVAKLAQGQSALFPEVDALLSLFRDSCSELIDLRKQIDGKLSNLRKDVSAQDSKHRKTLAELEQGVDGLFGSFARLDSRISSVGQTAAKIGDHLQSADAQRETASQTIDLIKYLMEFNGSPGDLMELSPLFSDDSRVAEAASIAQKLRNFAEEDMGRQGISVPSVMGNATASRGLEVAVANLQDYCNGMILST
;
A
#
# COMPACT_ATOMS: atom_id res chain seq x y z
N MET A 1 -12.82 -39.49 29.29
CA MET A 1 -12.93 -40.57 30.30
C MET A 1 -11.75 -41.53 30.17
N LYS A 2 -10.60 -41.23 30.81
CA LYS A 2 -9.56 -42.20 31.18
C LYS A 2 -8.86 -41.69 32.45
N LYS A 3 -8.57 -42.65 33.32
CA LYS A 3 -8.58 -42.58 34.79
C LYS A 3 -7.34 -41.95 35.41
N SER A 4 -7.56 -41.30 36.56
CA SER A 4 -6.59 -40.98 37.59
C SER A 4 -5.84 -42.21 38.10
N VAL A 5 -4.54 -42.07 38.33
CA VAL A 5 -3.79 -42.85 39.32
C VAL A 5 -3.06 -41.84 40.20
N LYS A 6 -3.52 -41.75 41.44
CA LYS A 6 -2.94 -40.94 42.52
C LYS A 6 -2.08 -41.90 43.35
N SER A 7 -0.76 -41.72 43.32
CA SER A 7 0.17 -42.37 44.24
C SER A 7 0.71 -41.30 45.18
N ASP A 8 0.20 -41.31 46.41
CA ASP A 8 0.64 -40.47 47.53
C ASP A 8 1.85 -41.17 48.17
N SER A 9 3.05 -40.62 47.99
CA SER A 9 4.24 -41.03 48.74
C SER A 9 4.84 -39.81 49.42
N ARG A 10 4.40 -39.59 50.66
CA ARG A 10 4.85 -38.51 51.54
C ARG A 10 6.26 -38.85 52.05
N VAL A 11 7.28 -38.42 51.32
CA VAL A 11 8.69 -38.41 51.74
C VAL A 11 8.88 -37.19 52.67
N PRO A 12 9.60 -37.32 53.80
CA PRO A 12 9.89 -36.18 54.66
C PRO A 12 10.80 -35.20 53.90
N LYS A 13 10.30 -34.00 53.62
CA LYS A 13 11.06 -32.93 52.98
C LYS A 13 12.11 -32.42 53.97
N SER A 14 13.38 -32.65 53.66
CA SER A 14 14.47 -31.80 54.13
C SER A 14 14.20 -30.36 53.69
N PRO A 15 14.60 -29.33 54.47
CA PRO A 15 14.34 -27.93 54.14
C PRO A 15 14.99 -27.64 52.79
N SER A 16 14.15 -27.54 51.76
CA SER A 16 14.56 -27.29 50.40
C SER A 16 15.19 -25.89 50.36
N ALA A 17 16.46 -25.81 49.98
CA ALA A 17 17.07 -24.54 49.59
C ALA A 17 16.13 -23.86 48.59
N LEU A 18 15.64 -22.66 48.92
CA LEU A 18 14.76 -21.94 48.02
C LEU A 18 15.54 -21.54 46.79
N ILE A 19 15.09 -22.03 45.65
CA ILE A 19 15.59 -21.67 44.32
C ILE A 19 14.63 -20.62 43.79
N LEU A 20 15.08 -19.37 43.70
CA LEU A 20 14.33 -18.27 43.10
C LEU A 20 14.43 -18.31 41.58
N ASP A 21 13.29 -18.40 40.89
CA ASP A 21 13.21 -18.32 39.42
C ASP A 21 12.64 -16.96 38.97
N ILE A 22 13.00 -16.56 37.75
CA ILE A 22 12.49 -15.36 37.07
C ILE A 22 10.97 -15.38 36.93
N ASP A 23 10.41 -16.59 36.83
CA ASP A 23 8.97 -16.80 36.70
C ASP A 23 8.22 -16.43 37.99
N ASP A 24 8.87 -16.50 39.15
CA ASP A 24 8.28 -16.13 40.45
C ASP A 24 8.01 -14.62 40.56
N PHE A 25 8.66 -13.81 39.72
CA PHE A 25 8.53 -12.35 39.69
C PHE A 25 7.58 -11.86 38.58
N LYS A 26 6.94 -12.77 37.84
CA LYS A 26 5.96 -12.40 36.81
C LYS A 26 4.57 -12.19 37.43
N GLY A 27 3.86 -11.16 36.99
CA GLY A 27 2.49 -10.87 37.46
C GLY A 27 2.45 -10.06 38.76
N GLU A 28 1.53 -10.40 39.68
CA GLU A 28 1.43 -9.77 41.00
C GLU A 28 2.39 -10.43 41.99
N PHE A 29 3.63 -9.93 42.04
CA PHE A 29 4.61 -10.35 43.03
C PHE A 29 4.25 -9.82 44.43
N SER A 30 4.24 -10.71 45.44
CA SER A 30 4.05 -10.35 46.86
C SER A 30 5.25 -10.80 47.69
N PHE A 31 5.94 -9.82 48.28
CA PHE A 31 7.06 -10.07 49.17
C PHE A 31 6.63 -10.83 50.43
N ASP A 32 5.47 -10.49 50.99
CA ASP A 32 4.98 -11.11 52.23
C ASP A 32 4.63 -12.60 52.04
N ALA A 33 4.11 -12.98 50.87
CA ALA A 33 3.83 -14.38 50.54
C ALA A 33 5.12 -15.20 50.40
N LEU A 34 6.14 -14.64 49.75
CA LEU A 34 7.43 -15.28 49.57
C LEU A 34 8.18 -15.40 50.91
N PHE A 35 8.21 -14.32 51.69
CA PHE A 35 8.81 -14.28 53.02
C PHE A 35 8.10 -15.22 54.01
N GLY A 36 6.76 -15.25 53.99
CA GLY A 36 5.97 -16.15 54.84
C GLY A 36 6.29 -17.62 54.56
N ASN A 37 6.42 -18.02 53.30
CA ASN A 37 6.82 -19.38 52.95
C ASN A 37 8.29 -19.68 53.35
N LEU A 38 9.17 -18.69 53.24
CA LEU A 38 10.60 -18.80 53.56
C LEU A 38 10.86 -19.01 55.06
N VAL A 39 10.18 -18.23 55.89
CA VAL A 39 10.49 -18.09 57.32
C VAL A 39 9.68 -19.07 58.17
N ASN A 40 8.42 -19.35 57.80
CA ASN A 40 7.56 -20.26 58.55
C ASN A 40 8.01 -21.74 58.45
N GLU A 41 8.89 -22.09 57.50
CA GLU A 41 9.46 -23.43 57.39
C GLU A 41 10.68 -23.63 58.30
N LEU A 42 11.37 -22.56 58.70
CA LEU A 42 12.58 -22.60 59.54
C LEU A 42 12.35 -22.23 61.01
N LEU A 43 11.34 -21.42 61.33
CA LEU A 43 11.05 -21.01 62.70
C LEU A 43 9.87 -21.81 63.27
N PRO A 44 10.01 -22.42 64.47
CA PRO A 44 8.86 -22.98 65.18
C PRO A 44 7.79 -21.90 65.36
N SER A 45 6.53 -22.22 65.06
CA SER A 45 5.41 -21.33 65.38
C SER A 45 5.47 -20.99 66.86
N PHE A 46 5.60 -19.71 67.20
CA PHE A 46 5.60 -19.24 68.58
C PHE A 46 4.29 -19.66 69.23
N GLN A 47 4.32 -20.65 70.14
CA GLN A 47 3.19 -20.96 71.02
C GLN A 47 3.25 -19.96 72.17
N GLU A 48 2.34 -19.00 72.14
CA GLU A 48 2.06 -18.12 73.27
C GLU A 48 1.44 -18.99 74.37
N GLU A 49 2.26 -19.41 75.34
CA GLU A 49 1.76 -20.12 76.51
C GLU A 49 1.01 -19.09 77.39
N GLU A 50 -0.33 -19.09 77.26
CA GLU A 50 -1.27 -18.34 78.10
C GLU A 50 -1.11 -18.77 79.58
N ALA A 51 -0.17 -18.16 80.29
CA ALA A 51 -0.10 -18.23 81.74
C ALA A 51 -1.08 -17.23 82.35
N ASP A 52 -2.38 -17.56 82.31
CA ASP A 52 -3.42 -16.74 82.91
C ASP A 52 -3.67 -17.07 84.39
N SER A 53 -3.75 -16.00 85.17
CA SER A 53 -3.77 -15.91 86.62
C SER A 53 -4.97 -16.56 87.32
N ALA A 54 -4.73 -17.12 88.51
CA ALA A 54 -5.78 -17.36 89.52
C ALA A 54 -5.36 -16.76 90.87
N GLU A 55 -5.81 -15.54 91.15
CA GLU A 55 -5.66 -14.86 92.45
C GLU A 55 -6.84 -15.25 93.37
N GLY A 56 -6.54 -15.68 94.60
CA GLY A 56 -7.55 -16.09 95.58
C GLY A 56 -7.10 -16.03 97.04
N HIS A 57 -7.22 -14.83 97.62
CA HIS A 57 -7.47 -14.52 99.05
C HIS A 57 -6.31 -14.52 100.09
N ARG A 58 -5.98 -13.30 100.56
CA ARG A 58 -5.74 -12.77 101.95
C ARG A 58 -5.21 -13.76 103.02
N ASN A 59 -4.21 -13.48 103.86
CA ASN A 59 -3.93 -12.25 104.63
C ASN A 59 -2.62 -12.39 105.46
N ILE A 60 -1.94 -11.26 105.70
CA ILE A 60 -1.12 -10.87 106.89
C ILE A 60 0.25 -11.54 107.13
N GLY A 61 1.31 -10.72 107.12
CA GLY A 61 2.36 -10.79 108.15
C GLY A 61 3.82 -10.56 107.75
N GLY A 62 4.21 -9.30 107.48
CA GLY A 62 5.46 -8.70 108.00
C GLY A 62 6.84 -9.09 107.43
N SER A 63 7.65 -8.03 107.23
CA SER A 63 9.12 -7.99 107.21
C SER A 63 9.86 -8.31 105.89
N ASP A 64 10.40 -7.24 105.31
CA ASP A 64 11.84 -7.03 105.09
C ASP A 64 12.36 -6.72 103.67
N ILE A 65 12.92 -5.49 103.60
CA ILE A 65 14.21 -5.13 102.97
C ILE A 65 14.26 -5.12 101.44
N LEU A 66 14.13 -3.91 100.89
CA LEU A 66 14.77 -3.55 99.63
C LEU A 66 16.15 -2.96 99.95
N ALA A 67 17.22 -3.70 99.62
CA ALA A 67 18.59 -3.20 99.63
C ALA A 67 19.25 -3.44 98.27
N ASN A 68 19.54 -2.32 97.61
CA ASN A 68 20.35 -2.16 96.41
C ASN A 68 21.81 -2.63 96.63
N GLY A 69 22.48 -3.18 95.61
CA GLY A 69 23.89 -3.57 95.76
C GLY A 69 24.59 -4.10 94.51
N HIS A 70 25.31 -3.21 93.83
CA HIS A 70 26.43 -3.51 92.93
C HIS A 70 27.48 -4.42 93.58
N ALA A 71 27.98 -5.44 92.87
CA ALA A 71 29.31 -6.00 93.12
C ALA A 71 29.97 -6.45 91.79
N ARG A 72 31.18 -5.94 91.57
CA ARG A 72 32.09 -6.28 90.48
C ARG A 72 32.87 -7.57 90.79
N ALA A 73 33.25 -8.22 89.69
CA ALA A 73 34.44 -9.05 89.47
C ALA A 73 34.44 -10.53 89.94
N SER A 74 34.43 -11.44 88.97
CA SER A 74 35.52 -12.40 88.86
C SER A 74 35.78 -12.77 87.40
N SER A 75 37.06 -12.80 87.06
CA SER A 75 37.64 -13.05 85.75
C SER A 75 37.59 -14.54 85.44
N ASP A 76 36.62 -14.97 84.63
CA ASP A 76 36.70 -16.22 83.86
C ASP A 76 35.94 -16.14 82.51
N VAL A 77 35.93 -14.93 81.93
CA VAL A 77 35.19 -14.60 80.69
C VAL A 77 35.87 -15.14 79.42
N ALA A 78 37.07 -15.72 79.53
CA ALA A 78 37.83 -16.21 78.37
C ALA A 78 37.52 -17.67 77.96
N LYS A 79 36.71 -18.42 78.73
CA LYS A 79 36.42 -19.83 78.43
C LYS A 79 34.95 -20.17 78.17
N LEU A 80 34.08 -19.15 78.15
CA LEU A 80 32.66 -19.30 77.80
C LEU A 80 32.34 -18.79 76.38
N ALA A 81 33.31 -18.17 75.70
CA ALA A 81 33.17 -17.66 74.34
C ALA A 81 33.25 -18.75 73.25
N GLN A 82 33.66 -19.98 73.59
CA GLN A 82 33.83 -21.08 72.64
C GLN A 82 32.62 -22.03 72.56
N GLY A 83 31.57 -21.78 73.36
CA GLY A 83 30.33 -22.55 73.35
C GLY A 83 29.08 -21.76 72.90
N GLN A 84 29.20 -20.46 72.63
CA GLN A 84 28.04 -19.62 72.26
C GLN A 84 27.69 -19.65 70.78
N SER A 85 28.50 -20.30 69.94
CA SER A 85 28.23 -20.45 68.50
C SER A 85 27.14 -21.47 68.16
N ALA A 86 26.47 -22.04 69.17
CA ALA A 86 25.39 -23.02 69.00
C ALA A 86 24.14 -22.66 69.81
N LEU A 87 23.93 -21.36 70.12
CA LEU A 87 22.76 -20.97 70.92
C LEU A 87 21.44 -21.02 70.12
N PHE A 88 21.48 -20.87 68.79
CA PHE A 88 20.29 -20.96 67.92
C PHE A 88 20.64 -21.41 66.49
N PRO A 89 20.78 -22.73 66.24
CA PRO A 89 21.06 -23.27 64.91
C PRO A 89 20.04 -22.83 63.83
N GLU A 90 18.79 -22.58 64.21
CA GLU A 90 17.76 -22.08 63.29
C GLU A 90 18.07 -20.66 62.77
N VAL A 91 18.68 -19.81 63.60
CA VAL A 91 19.05 -18.43 63.21
C VAL A 91 20.19 -18.44 62.21
N ASP A 92 21.19 -19.31 62.41
CA ASP A 92 22.31 -19.47 61.48
C ASP A 92 21.86 -20.06 60.14
N ALA A 93 20.91 -21.02 60.17
CA ALA A 93 20.30 -21.58 58.97
C ALA A 93 19.49 -20.52 58.20
N LEU A 94 18.71 -19.70 58.90
CA LEU A 94 17.94 -18.63 58.31
C LEU A 94 18.84 -17.53 57.71
N LEU A 95 19.94 -17.19 58.38
CA LEU A 95 20.92 -16.24 57.87
C LEU A 95 21.60 -16.76 56.60
N SER A 96 21.95 -18.05 56.55
CA SER A 96 22.48 -18.69 55.33
C SER A 96 21.47 -18.58 54.19
N LEU A 97 20.21 -18.93 54.46
CA LEU A 97 19.13 -18.88 53.47
C LEU A 97 18.94 -17.46 52.91
N PHE A 98 18.92 -16.43 53.77
CA PHE A 98 18.84 -15.05 53.30
C PHE A 98 20.04 -14.64 52.45
N ARG A 99 21.26 -15.10 52.78
CA ARG A 99 22.44 -14.81 51.98
C ARG A 99 22.38 -15.49 50.62
N ASP A 100 21.92 -16.73 50.57
CA ASP A 100 21.76 -17.50 49.33
C ASP A 100 20.68 -16.85 48.45
N SER A 101 19.50 -16.54 49.00
CA SER A 101 18.43 -15.82 48.29
C SER A 101 18.85 -14.43 47.80
N CYS A 102 19.65 -13.69 48.58
CA CYS A 102 20.19 -12.40 48.13
C CYS A 102 21.15 -12.58 46.95
N SER A 103 21.99 -13.62 46.98
CA SER A 103 22.89 -13.93 45.87
C SER A 103 22.12 -14.28 44.60
N GLU A 104 21.10 -15.14 44.72
CA GLU A 104 20.22 -15.51 43.60
C GLU A 104 19.48 -14.30 43.03
N LEU A 105 18.95 -13.41 43.87
CA LEU A 105 18.28 -12.19 43.41
C LEU A 105 19.22 -11.26 42.63
N ILE A 106 20.48 -11.15 43.05
CA ILE A 106 21.51 -10.36 42.33
C ILE A 106 21.77 -10.98 40.95
N ASP A 107 21.88 -12.30 40.88
CA ASP A 107 22.13 -12.99 39.61
C ASP A 107 20.92 -12.94 38.68
N LEU A 108 19.71 -13.04 39.23
CA LEU A 108 18.46 -12.84 38.52
C LEU A 108 18.37 -11.43 37.92
N ARG A 109 18.70 -10.41 38.72
CA ARG A 109 18.77 -9.02 38.25
C ARG A 109 19.76 -8.87 37.09
N LYS A 110 20.96 -9.45 37.19
CA LYS A 110 21.94 -9.43 36.08
C LYS A 110 21.39 -10.11 34.83
N GLN A 111 20.66 -11.22 34.97
CA GLN A 111 20.03 -11.90 33.85
C GLN A 111 18.94 -11.03 33.19
N ILE A 112 18.11 -10.35 33.99
CA ILE A 112 17.08 -9.42 33.48
C ILE A 112 17.74 -8.25 32.76
N ASP A 113 18.76 -7.62 33.37
CA ASP A 113 19.50 -6.51 32.77
C ASP A 113 20.17 -6.94 31.45
N GLY A 114 20.70 -8.17 31.38
CA GLY A 114 21.25 -8.76 30.17
C GLY A 114 20.19 -8.96 29.08
N LYS A 115 19.03 -9.55 29.42
CA LYS A 115 17.90 -9.73 28.49
C LYS A 115 17.37 -8.39 27.98
N LEU A 116 17.24 -7.39 28.87
CA LEU A 116 16.78 -6.05 28.53
C LEU A 116 17.77 -5.33 27.59
N SER A 117 19.06 -5.44 27.86
CA SER A 117 20.12 -4.87 27.02
C SER A 117 20.12 -5.48 25.62
N ASN A 118 19.98 -6.81 25.52
CA ASN A 118 19.90 -7.51 24.23
C ASN A 118 18.65 -7.11 23.47
N LEU A 119 17.47 -7.15 24.11
CA LEU A 119 16.21 -6.75 23.47
C LEU A 119 16.27 -5.30 22.97
N ARG A 120 16.86 -4.38 23.75
CA ARG A 120 17.05 -3.00 23.34
C ARG A 120 17.94 -2.87 22.10
N LYS A 121 19.02 -3.66 22.01
CA LYS A 121 19.89 -3.70 20.82
C LYS A 121 19.16 -4.25 19.61
N ASP A 122 18.40 -5.33 19.79
CA ASP A 122 17.66 -5.98 18.70
C ASP A 122 16.56 -5.07 18.15
N VAL A 123 15.79 -4.42 19.04
CA VAL A 123 14.79 -3.42 18.64
C VAL A 123 15.44 -2.26 17.91
N SER A 124 16.55 -1.72 18.43
CA SER A 124 17.27 -0.63 17.77
C SER A 124 17.81 -1.03 16.39
N ALA A 125 18.31 -2.26 16.23
CA ALA A 125 18.80 -2.78 14.96
C ALA A 125 17.65 -2.95 13.96
N GLN A 126 16.53 -3.50 14.43
CA GLN A 126 15.35 -3.72 13.61
C GLN A 126 14.69 -2.41 13.19
N ASP A 127 14.57 -1.42 14.08
CA ASP A 127 14.06 -0.09 13.77
C ASP A 127 14.94 0.61 12.73
N SER A 128 16.27 0.51 12.87
CA SER A 128 17.21 1.06 11.89
C SER A 128 17.03 0.41 10.52
N LYS A 129 16.91 -0.92 10.48
CA LYS A 129 16.68 -1.68 9.25
C LYS A 129 15.35 -1.29 8.59
N HIS A 130 14.26 -1.29 9.36
CA HIS A 130 12.94 -0.91 8.88
C HIS A 130 12.92 0.52 8.34
N ARG A 131 13.51 1.47 9.07
CA ARG A 131 13.60 2.86 8.64
C ARG A 131 14.36 3.01 7.33
N LYS A 132 15.45 2.25 7.13
CA LYS A 132 16.18 2.24 5.86
C LYS A 132 15.33 1.69 4.71
N THR A 133 14.66 0.55 4.91
CA THR A 133 13.79 -0.03 3.87
C THR A 133 12.62 0.89 3.52
N LEU A 134 12.10 1.64 4.49
CA LEU A 134 11.00 2.57 4.27
C LEU A 134 11.47 3.78 3.46
N ALA A 135 12.66 4.31 3.75
CA ALA A 135 13.26 5.38 2.94
C ALA A 135 13.57 4.96 1.50
N GLU A 136 14.07 3.73 1.28
CA GLU A 136 14.28 3.18 -0.08
C GLU A 136 12.94 3.02 -0.83
N LEU A 137 11.89 2.59 -0.12
CA LEU A 137 10.56 2.45 -0.71
C LEU A 137 9.95 3.82 -1.07
N GLU A 138 10.04 4.81 -0.19
CA GLU A 138 9.61 6.19 -0.46
C GLU A 138 10.31 6.75 -1.70
N GLN A 139 11.63 6.58 -1.79
CA GLN A 139 12.41 7.00 -2.97
C GLN A 139 11.96 6.27 -4.24
N GLY A 140 11.66 4.97 -4.15
CA GLY A 140 11.14 4.18 -5.27
C GLY A 140 9.76 4.67 -5.73
N VAL A 141 8.88 5.02 -4.79
CA VAL A 141 7.54 5.56 -5.06
C VAL A 141 7.63 6.94 -5.72
N ASP A 142 8.50 7.83 -5.23
CA ASP A 142 8.73 9.13 -5.86
C ASP A 142 9.26 8.98 -7.29
N GLY A 143 10.17 8.03 -7.51
CA GLY A 143 10.65 7.68 -8.86
C GLY A 143 9.55 7.15 -9.78
N LEU A 144 8.61 6.39 -9.22
CA LEU A 144 7.44 5.88 -9.94
C LEU A 144 6.49 7.01 -10.33
N PHE A 145 6.22 7.97 -9.43
CA PHE A 145 5.43 9.17 -9.74
C PHE A 145 6.07 9.99 -10.86
N GLY A 146 7.40 10.20 -10.82
CA GLY A 146 8.13 10.87 -11.89
C GLY A 146 8.01 10.12 -13.23
N SER A 147 8.04 8.79 -13.20
CA SER A 147 7.87 7.95 -14.39
C SER A 147 6.45 8.05 -14.97
N PHE A 148 5.42 8.08 -14.12
CA PHE A 148 4.04 8.27 -14.56
C PHE A 148 3.80 9.66 -15.16
N ALA A 149 4.36 10.72 -14.56
CA ALA A 149 4.26 12.07 -15.13
C ALA A 149 4.91 12.15 -16.53
N ARG A 150 6.06 11.50 -16.72
CA ARG A 150 6.73 11.41 -18.03
C ARG A 150 5.92 10.57 -19.02
N LEU A 151 5.33 9.47 -18.56
CA LEU A 151 4.48 8.62 -19.39
C LEU A 151 3.24 9.39 -19.86
N ASP A 152 2.56 10.09 -18.95
CA ASP A 152 1.38 10.90 -19.25
C ASP A 152 1.70 11.99 -20.28
N SER A 153 2.83 12.69 -20.09
CA SER A 153 3.32 13.68 -21.06
C SER A 153 3.55 13.06 -22.46
N ARG A 154 4.11 11.85 -22.52
CA ARG A 154 4.31 11.12 -23.79
C ARG A 154 3.00 10.66 -24.41
N ILE A 155 2.08 10.14 -23.61
CA ILE A 155 0.75 9.72 -24.07
C ILE A 155 0.01 10.92 -24.65
N SER A 156 0.01 12.05 -23.96
CA SER A 156 -0.60 13.29 -24.46
C SER A 156 0.03 13.74 -25.78
N SER A 157 1.36 13.75 -25.88
CA SER A 157 2.07 14.15 -27.11
C SER A 157 1.77 13.23 -28.30
N VAL A 158 1.78 11.91 -28.08
CA VAL A 158 1.43 10.93 -29.11
C VAL A 158 -0.05 11.05 -29.47
N GLY A 159 -0.94 11.24 -28.49
CA GLY A 159 -2.38 11.44 -28.72
C GLY A 159 -2.67 12.67 -29.58
N GLN A 160 -2.02 13.80 -29.30
CA GLN A 160 -2.10 15.01 -30.13
C GLN A 160 -1.58 14.78 -31.55
N THR A 161 -0.45 14.07 -31.68
CA THR A 161 0.13 13.74 -32.98
C THR A 161 -0.79 12.81 -33.77
N ALA A 162 -1.38 11.81 -33.12
CA ALA A 162 -2.33 10.89 -33.73
C ALA A 162 -3.60 11.60 -34.19
N ALA A 163 -4.15 12.52 -33.38
CA ALA A 163 -5.29 13.35 -33.77
C ALA A 163 -4.97 14.17 -35.02
N LYS A 164 -3.81 14.85 -35.04
CA LYS A 164 -3.38 15.64 -36.19
C LYS A 164 -3.19 14.80 -37.45
N ILE A 165 -2.60 13.61 -37.34
CA ILE A 165 -2.47 12.67 -38.47
C ILE A 165 -3.86 12.22 -38.95
N GLY A 166 -4.78 11.96 -38.03
CA GLY A 166 -6.18 11.66 -38.34
C GLY A 166 -6.84 12.76 -39.17
N ASP A 167 -6.71 14.02 -38.73
CA ASP A 167 -7.25 15.18 -39.45
C ASP A 167 -6.63 15.31 -40.86
N HIS A 168 -5.31 15.14 -40.98
CA HIS A 168 -4.62 15.16 -42.27
C HIS A 168 -5.10 14.03 -43.19
N LEU A 169 -5.29 12.82 -42.67
CA LEU A 169 -5.77 11.69 -43.45
C LEU A 169 -7.21 11.89 -43.92
N GLN A 170 -8.08 12.41 -43.05
CA GLN A 170 -9.46 12.74 -43.40
C GLN A 170 -9.53 13.82 -44.48
N SER A 171 -8.72 14.88 -44.36
CA SER A 171 -8.63 15.92 -45.39
C SER A 171 -8.10 15.37 -46.72
N ALA A 172 -7.07 14.52 -46.68
CA ALA A 172 -6.51 13.90 -47.87
C ALA A 172 -7.51 12.95 -48.55
N ASP A 173 -8.28 12.19 -47.76
CA ASP A 173 -9.33 11.30 -48.27
C ASP A 173 -10.47 12.09 -48.92
N ALA A 174 -10.93 13.18 -48.29
CA ALA A 174 -11.92 14.09 -48.87
C ALA A 174 -11.43 14.73 -50.18
N GLN A 175 -10.16 15.13 -50.23
CA GLN A 175 -9.55 15.65 -51.46
C GLN A 175 -9.43 14.56 -52.53
N ARG A 176 -9.03 13.34 -52.17
CA ARG A 176 -8.96 12.20 -53.10
C ARG A 176 -10.33 11.89 -53.69
N GLU A 177 -11.36 11.84 -52.85
CA GLU A 177 -12.74 11.60 -53.27
C GLU A 177 -13.22 12.69 -54.24
N THR A 178 -13.00 13.96 -53.89
CA THR A 178 -13.32 15.10 -54.76
C THR A 178 -12.58 15.00 -56.09
N ALA A 179 -11.28 14.71 -56.08
CA ALA A 179 -10.48 14.57 -57.29
C ALA A 179 -10.97 13.40 -58.16
N SER A 180 -11.34 12.27 -57.55
CA SER A 180 -11.91 11.13 -58.28
C SER A 180 -13.21 11.51 -58.97
N GLN A 181 -14.14 12.15 -58.25
CA GLN A 181 -15.40 12.63 -58.82
C GLN A 181 -15.18 13.62 -59.96
N THR A 182 -14.23 14.55 -59.81
CA THR A 182 -13.88 15.52 -60.87
C THR A 182 -13.26 14.83 -62.08
N ILE A 183 -12.40 13.82 -61.90
CA ILE A 183 -11.84 13.04 -63.01
C ILE A 183 -12.94 12.35 -63.80
N ASP A 184 -13.90 11.71 -63.11
CA ASP A 184 -15.02 11.05 -63.78
C ASP A 184 -15.91 12.06 -64.50
N LEU A 185 -16.13 13.24 -63.91
CA LEU A 185 -16.85 14.33 -64.55
C LEU A 185 -16.15 14.80 -65.83
N ILE A 186 -14.82 14.96 -65.79
CA ILE A 186 -14.02 15.33 -66.96
C ILE A 186 -14.12 14.27 -68.05
N LYS A 187 -14.08 12.97 -67.71
CA LYS A 187 -14.25 11.89 -68.70
C LYS A 187 -15.59 12.00 -69.41
N TYR A 188 -16.69 12.20 -68.67
CA TYR A 188 -18.00 12.39 -69.29
C TYR A 188 -18.04 13.65 -70.15
N LEU A 189 -17.45 14.76 -69.70
CA LEU A 189 -17.35 15.98 -70.52
C LEU A 189 -16.55 15.75 -71.81
N MET A 190 -15.47 14.95 -71.76
CA MET A 190 -14.70 14.55 -72.93
C MET A 190 -15.50 13.65 -73.88
N GLU A 191 -16.32 12.73 -73.36
CA GLU A 191 -17.26 11.94 -74.18
C GLU A 191 -18.25 12.84 -74.91
N PHE A 192 -18.84 13.82 -74.21
CA PHE A 192 -19.70 14.84 -74.83
C PHE A 192 -18.96 15.71 -75.87
N ASN A 193 -17.63 15.80 -75.82
CA ASN A 193 -16.82 16.51 -76.81
C ASN A 193 -16.42 15.64 -78.02
N GLY A 194 -16.30 14.32 -77.83
CA GLY A 194 -15.73 13.38 -78.82
C GLY A 194 -16.60 13.12 -80.05
N SER A 195 -17.93 13.17 -79.91
CA SER A 195 -18.90 12.89 -80.99
C SER A 195 -19.94 14.02 -81.11
N PRO A 196 -19.67 15.08 -81.89
CA PRO A 196 -20.62 16.17 -82.09
C PRO A 196 -21.91 15.68 -82.74
N GLY A 197 -23.02 15.72 -82.00
CA GLY A 197 -24.36 15.39 -82.50
C GLY A 197 -24.73 13.90 -82.54
N ASP A 198 -23.84 12.99 -82.13
CA ASP A 198 -24.18 11.57 -81.99
C ASP A 198 -24.11 11.13 -80.53
N LEU A 199 -25.26 11.27 -79.85
CA LEU A 199 -25.45 10.89 -78.45
C LEU A 199 -25.47 9.37 -78.25
N MET A 200 -25.55 8.57 -79.32
CA MET A 200 -25.61 7.11 -79.24
C MET A 200 -24.24 6.47 -78.94
N GLU A 201 -23.14 7.23 -79.10
CA GLU A 201 -21.77 6.80 -78.77
C GLU A 201 -21.33 7.14 -77.34
N LEU A 202 -22.18 7.83 -76.56
CA LEU A 202 -21.90 8.13 -75.16
C LEU A 202 -21.84 6.85 -74.32
N SER A 203 -21.18 6.92 -73.16
CA SER A 203 -21.20 5.83 -72.19
C SER A 203 -22.63 5.29 -71.97
N PRO A 204 -22.81 3.97 -71.79
CA PRO A 204 -24.13 3.35 -71.58
C PRO A 204 -24.95 3.95 -70.44
N LEU A 205 -24.29 4.67 -69.51
CA LEU A 205 -24.94 5.50 -68.51
C LEU A 205 -25.94 6.51 -69.11
N PHE A 206 -25.63 7.14 -70.24
CA PHE A 206 -26.46 8.16 -70.88
C PHE A 206 -27.47 7.59 -71.88
N SER A 207 -27.32 6.32 -72.27
CA SER A 207 -28.16 5.65 -73.28
C SER A 207 -29.12 4.60 -72.69
N ASP A 208 -28.99 4.27 -71.40
CA ASP A 208 -29.82 3.29 -70.70
C ASP A 208 -30.98 3.95 -69.94
N ASP A 209 -32.21 3.68 -70.38
CA ASP A 209 -33.44 4.21 -69.78
C ASP A 209 -33.61 3.82 -68.30
N SER A 210 -32.97 2.74 -67.84
CA SER A 210 -33.01 2.34 -66.42
C SER A 210 -32.14 3.20 -65.50
N ARG A 211 -31.22 4.00 -66.08
CA ARG A 211 -30.24 4.84 -65.37
C ARG A 211 -30.46 6.33 -65.54
N VAL A 212 -31.60 6.75 -66.10
CA VAL A 212 -31.95 8.16 -66.36
C VAL A 212 -31.76 9.04 -65.12
N ALA A 213 -32.08 8.57 -63.92
CA ALA A 213 -31.87 9.34 -62.69
C ALA A 213 -30.38 9.59 -62.38
N GLU A 214 -29.52 8.60 -62.64
CA GLU A 214 -28.07 8.70 -62.46
C GLU A 214 -27.45 9.62 -63.53
N ALA A 215 -27.90 9.46 -64.77
CA ALA A 215 -27.47 10.28 -65.90
C ALA A 215 -27.88 11.75 -65.73
N ALA A 216 -29.11 12.02 -65.27
CA ALA A 216 -29.59 13.36 -64.95
C ALA A 216 -28.78 14.00 -63.81
N SER A 217 -28.40 13.22 -62.79
CA SER A 217 -27.56 13.68 -61.68
C SER A 217 -26.16 14.09 -62.17
N ILE A 218 -25.54 13.28 -63.02
CA ILE A 218 -24.23 13.58 -63.60
C ILE A 218 -24.32 14.76 -64.58
N ALA A 219 -25.35 14.84 -65.40
CA ALA A 219 -25.60 15.96 -66.30
C ALA A 219 -25.80 17.29 -65.54
N GLN A 220 -26.51 17.28 -64.41
CA GLN A 220 -26.64 18.45 -63.54
C GLN A 220 -25.29 18.84 -62.92
N LYS A 221 -24.49 17.87 -62.47
CA LYS A 221 -23.14 18.14 -61.94
C LYS A 221 -22.23 18.72 -63.02
N LEU A 222 -22.30 18.23 -64.26
CA LEU A 222 -21.56 18.75 -65.41
C LEU A 222 -21.95 20.20 -65.72
N ARG A 223 -23.25 20.52 -65.70
CA ARG A 223 -23.72 21.90 -65.89
C ARG A 223 -23.21 22.83 -64.80
N ASN A 224 -23.35 22.45 -63.54
CA ASN A 224 -22.87 23.25 -62.41
C ASN A 224 -21.34 23.48 -62.52
N PHE A 225 -20.57 22.46 -62.92
CA PHE A 225 -19.13 22.56 -63.11
C PHE A 225 -18.75 23.50 -64.26
N ALA A 226 -19.44 23.40 -65.40
CA ALA A 226 -19.22 24.28 -66.55
C ALA A 226 -19.61 25.74 -66.25
N GLU A 227 -20.70 25.97 -65.52
CA GLU A 227 -21.13 27.29 -65.07
C GLU A 227 -20.15 27.92 -64.06
N GLU A 228 -19.60 27.13 -63.14
CA GLU A 228 -18.62 27.60 -62.15
C GLU A 228 -17.27 27.99 -62.78
N ASP A 229 -16.79 27.25 -63.78
CA ASP A 229 -15.54 27.57 -64.52
C ASP A 229 -15.71 28.81 -65.43
N MET A 230 -16.85 28.92 -66.13
CA MET A 230 -17.17 30.11 -66.93
C MET A 230 -17.37 31.37 -66.07
N GLY A 231 -17.87 31.23 -64.83
CA GLY A 231 -18.10 32.34 -63.90
C GLY A 231 -16.83 32.93 -63.28
N ARG A 232 -15.76 32.12 -63.10
CA ARG A 232 -14.47 32.60 -62.53
C ARG A 232 -13.57 33.31 -63.54
N GLN A 233 -13.68 33.01 -64.83
CA GLN A 233 -12.85 33.64 -65.87
C GLN A 233 -13.21 35.11 -66.16
N GLY A 234 -14.34 35.62 -65.63
CA GLY A 234 -14.73 37.04 -65.71
C GLY A 234 -13.93 37.99 -64.82
N ILE A 235 -13.15 37.48 -63.85
CA ILE A 235 -12.28 38.29 -62.98
C ILE A 235 -10.82 37.94 -63.29
N SER A 236 -10.33 38.55 -64.38
CA SER A 236 -9.00 38.30 -64.95
C SER A 236 -7.86 38.65 -63.98
N VAL A 237 -7.08 37.63 -63.62
CA VAL A 237 -5.63 37.75 -63.47
C VAL A 237 -5.04 37.45 -64.85
N PRO A 238 -4.15 38.29 -65.41
CA PRO A 238 -3.66 38.07 -66.77
C PRO A 238 -2.59 36.98 -66.74
N SER A 239 -2.87 35.80 -67.32
CA SER A 239 -1.77 34.91 -67.70
C SER A 239 -2.10 33.95 -68.84
N VAL A 240 -1.24 34.07 -69.85
CA VAL A 240 -0.83 33.09 -70.85
C VAL A 240 -1.83 32.72 -71.94
N MET A 241 -1.46 33.17 -73.14
CA MET A 241 -1.99 32.84 -74.45
C MET A 241 -1.96 31.33 -74.70
N GLY A 242 -3.02 30.63 -74.27
CA GLY A 242 -3.22 29.19 -74.54
C GLY A 242 -4.66 28.68 -74.41
N ASN A 243 -5.63 29.53 -74.03
CA ASN A 243 -6.98 29.08 -73.63
C ASN A 243 -8.05 29.07 -74.74
N ALA A 244 -7.78 29.64 -75.93
CA ALA A 244 -8.83 29.87 -76.93
C ALA A 244 -9.45 28.58 -77.52
N THR A 245 -8.68 27.48 -77.61
CA THR A 245 -9.16 26.18 -78.08
C THR A 245 -9.89 25.37 -77.01
N ALA A 246 -9.51 25.52 -75.73
CA ALA A 246 -10.19 24.88 -74.61
C ALA A 246 -11.60 25.45 -74.41
N SER A 247 -11.77 26.78 -74.53
CA SER A 247 -13.08 27.42 -74.49
C SER A 247 -14.02 26.92 -75.59
N ARG A 248 -13.50 26.70 -76.82
CA ARG A 248 -14.33 26.22 -77.94
C ARG A 248 -14.78 24.76 -77.78
N GLY A 249 -13.92 23.90 -77.22
CA GLY A 249 -14.28 22.51 -76.90
C GLY A 249 -15.32 22.44 -75.78
N LEU A 250 -15.17 23.28 -74.75
CA LEU A 250 -16.14 23.40 -73.67
C LEU A 250 -17.51 23.87 -74.16
N GLU A 251 -17.57 24.86 -75.06
CA GLU A 251 -18.82 25.32 -75.68
C GLU A 251 -19.56 24.19 -76.42
N VAL A 252 -18.83 23.36 -77.17
CA VAL A 252 -19.41 22.22 -77.90
C VAL A 252 -19.93 21.14 -76.95
N ALA A 253 -19.17 20.83 -75.89
CA ALA A 253 -19.61 19.86 -74.89
C ALA A 253 -20.84 20.35 -74.11
N VAL A 254 -20.90 21.64 -73.79
CA VAL A 254 -22.07 22.27 -73.14
C VAL A 254 -23.30 22.25 -74.05
N ALA A 255 -23.14 22.50 -75.37
CA ALA A 255 -24.22 22.40 -76.33
C ALA A 255 -24.77 20.96 -76.43
N ASN A 256 -23.88 19.96 -76.55
CA ASN A 256 -24.28 18.55 -76.61
C ASN A 256 -24.95 18.09 -75.31
N LEU A 257 -24.46 18.56 -74.15
CA LEU A 257 -25.09 18.31 -72.85
C LEU A 257 -26.48 18.96 -72.75
N GLN A 258 -26.66 20.15 -73.31
CA GLN A 258 -27.95 20.83 -73.35
C GLN A 258 -28.95 20.07 -74.24
N ASP A 259 -28.51 19.59 -75.40
CA ASP A 259 -29.32 18.77 -76.30
C ASP A 259 -29.74 17.44 -75.64
N TYR A 260 -28.82 16.78 -74.92
CA TYR A 260 -29.14 15.60 -74.11
C TYR A 260 -30.22 15.89 -73.06
N CYS A 261 -30.09 17.01 -72.34
CA CYS A 261 -31.06 17.38 -71.31
C CYS A 261 -32.42 17.76 -71.90
N ASN A 262 -32.44 18.43 -73.05
CA ASN A 262 -33.66 18.72 -73.79
C ASN A 262 -34.33 17.44 -74.29
N GLY A 263 -33.55 16.45 -74.76
CA GLY A 263 -34.03 15.13 -75.18
C GLY A 263 -34.69 14.34 -74.04
N MET A 264 -34.11 14.38 -72.83
CA MET A 264 -34.73 13.76 -71.65
C MET A 264 -36.08 14.40 -71.28
N ILE A 265 -36.19 15.74 -71.40
CA ILE A 265 -37.43 16.48 -71.11
C ILE A 265 -38.53 16.17 -72.15
N LEU A 266 -38.15 15.80 -73.38
CA LEU A 266 -39.09 15.41 -74.45
C LEU A 266 -39.52 13.94 -74.39
N SER A 267 -38.76 13.08 -73.71
CA SER A 267 -39.08 11.64 -73.49
C SER A 267 -39.81 11.35 -72.18
N THR A 268 -40.11 12.38 -71.37
CA THR A 268 -40.95 12.29 -70.16
C THR A 268 -42.35 12.82 -70.41
#